data_AF-A0A967G8L0-F1
#
_entry.id   AF-A0A967G8L0-F1
#
_cell.length_a   1.000
_cell.length_b   1.000
_cell.length_c   1.000
_cell.angle_alpha   90.00
_cell.angle_beta   90.00
_cell.angle_gamma   90.00
#
_symmetry.space_group_name_H-M   'P 1'
#
loop_
_entity.id
_entity.type
_entity.pdbx_description
1 polymer ?
#
loop_
_entity_poly.entity_id
_entity_poly.type
_entity_poly.pdbx_seq_one_letter_code
_entity_poly.pdbx_strand_id
1 'polypeptide(L)'
;MILDYRRSLNMKKTLFVVSTKSGGTAETLSYMKYFYNEVLDEVGKKDVGKHFVAITDPGSNLENIARDLKFRTTFLNDPNIGGRYSA
;
A
#
# COMPACT_ATOMS: atom_id res chain seq x y z
N MET A 1 14.59 4.92 11.29
CA MET A 1 13.11 4.97 11.16
C MET A 1 12.56 3.79 10.36
N ILE A 2 12.73 3.70 9.03
CA ILE A 2 12.15 2.59 8.22
C ILE A 2 12.70 1.21 8.61
N LEU A 3 14.02 1.12 8.86
CA LEU A 3 14.70 -0.11 9.28
C LEU A 3 14.34 -0.56 10.70
N ASP A 4 13.84 0.37 11.53
CA ASP A 4 13.43 0.05 12.89
C ASP A 4 12.05 -0.60 12.87
N TYR A 5 11.13 -0.06 12.06
CA TYR A 5 9.84 -0.71 11.78
C TYR A 5 10.01 -2.08 11.13
N ARG A 6 10.92 -2.23 10.15
CA ARG A 6 11.24 -3.54 9.57
C ARG A 6 11.59 -4.56 10.66
N ARG A 7 12.41 -4.17 11.64
CA ARG A 7 12.89 -5.06 12.70
C ARG A 7 11.84 -5.38 13.76
N SER A 8 10.87 -4.49 14.00
CA SER A 8 9.85 -4.68 15.03
C SER A 8 8.57 -5.38 14.53
N LEU A 9 8.31 -5.35 13.22
CA LEU A 9 7.06 -5.87 12.65
C LEU A 9 7.17 -7.36 12.29
N ASN A 10 6.09 -8.11 12.55
CA ASN A 10 5.95 -9.46 12.03
C ASN A 10 5.27 -9.40 10.65
N MET A 11 6.03 -9.60 9.58
CA MET A 11 5.53 -9.48 8.19
C MET A 11 4.38 -10.45 7.89
N LYS A 12 4.38 -11.65 8.50
CA LYS A 12 3.32 -12.66 8.32
C LYS A 12 1.99 -12.28 8.95
N LYS A 13 1.95 -11.23 9.78
CA LYS A 13 0.74 -10.79 10.49
C LYS A 13 0.40 -9.31 10.27
N THR A 14 1.29 -8.55 9.64
CA THR A 14 1.12 -7.10 9.46
C THR A 14 0.27 -6.79 8.23
N LEU A 15 -0.59 -5.78 8.35
CA LEU A 15 -1.33 -5.19 7.23
C LEU A 15 -0.76 -3.80 6.94
N PHE A 16 -0.37 -3.55 5.69
CA PHE A 16 0.11 -2.27 5.22
C PHE A 16 -1.01 -1.51 4.51
N VAL A 17 -1.29 -0.30 4.99
CA VAL A 17 -2.24 0.61 4.34
C VAL A 17 -1.45 1.64 3.56
N VAL A 18 -1.59 1.60 2.23
CA VAL A 18 -0.92 2.51 1.30
C VAL A 18 -1.92 3.58 0.91
N SER A 19 -1.69 4.81 1.33
CA SER A 19 -2.61 5.92 1.10
C SER A 19 -1.91 7.08 0.37
N THR A 20 -2.43 7.43 -0.78
CA THR A 20 -2.06 8.64 -1.52
C THR A 20 -3.15 8.96 -2.54
N LYS A 21 -3.59 10.22 -2.58
CA LYS A 21 -4.66 10.66 -3.48
C LYS A 21 -4.30 10.46 -4.96
N SER A 22 -3.16 11.02 -5.37
CA SER A 22 -2.71 10.99 -6.77
C SER A 22 -2.17 9.64 -7.22
N GLY A 23 -1.89 8.72 -6.28
CA GLY A 23 -1.26 7.45 -6.58
C GLY A 23 0.20 7.55 -7.05
N GLY A 24 0.79 8.75 -7.04
CA GLY A 24 2.10 9.05 -7.64
C GLY A 24 3.16 9.55 -6.65
N THR A 25 2.84 9.68 -5.36
CA THR A 25 3.79 10.16 -4.35
C THR A 25 4.99 9.21 -4.26
N ALA A 26 6.17 9.70 -4.64
CA ALA A 26 7.36 8.87 -4.84
C ALA A 26 7.77 8.16 -3.54
N GLU A 27 7.74 8.86 -2.41
CA GLU A 27 8.08 8.33 -1.10
C GLU A 27 7.13 7.21 -0.68
N THR A 28 5.81 7.44 -0.80
CA THR A 28 4.78 6.43 -0.48
C THR A 28 4.95 5.17 -1.33
N LEU A 29 5.15 5.32 -2.64
CA LEU A 29 5.35 4.17 -3.53
C LEU A 29 6.67 3.46 -3.24
N SER A 30 7.71 4.19 -2.87
CA SER A 30 9.02 3.60 -2.53
C SER A 30 8.93 2.75 -1.25
N TYR A 31 8.25 3.25 -0.21
CA TYR A 31 8.02 2.49 1.01
C TYR A 31 7.10 1.29 0.79
N MET A 32 6.05 1.46 -0.02
CA MET A 32 5.18 0.34 -0.39
C MET A 32 5.98 -0.77 -1.08
N LYS A 33 6.79 -0.45 -2.09
CA LYS A 33 7.62 -1.44 -2.81
C LYS A 33 8.60 -2.15 -1.89
N TYR A 34 9.23 -1.40 -0.98
CA TYR A 34 10.15 -1.96 0.01
C TYR A 34 9.45 -3.02 0.87
N PHE A 35 8.35 -2.65 1.55
CA PHE A 35 7.64 -3.60 2.41
C PHE A 35 6.92 -4.70 1.64
N TYR A 36 6.50 -4.46 0.40
CA TYR A 36 5.97 -5.52 -0.45
C TYR A 36 6.99 -6.63 -0.66
N ASN A 37 8.25 -6.30 -0.92
CA ASN A 37 9.31 -7.29 -1.07
C ASN A 37 9.61 -8.01 0.25
N GLU A 38 9.69 -7.30 1.37
CA GLU A 38 9.90 -7.92 2.69
C GLU A 38 8.78 -8.92 3.05
N VAL A 39 7.53 -8.57 2.75
CA VAL A 39 6.40 -9.48 2.98
C VAL A 39 6.42 -10.63 1.98
N LEU A 40 6.71 -10.35 0.71
CA LEU A 40 6.82 -11.36 -0.35
C LEU A 40 7.82 -12.46 0.02
N ASP A 41 8.98 -12.09 0.55
CA ASP A 41 10.03 -13.03 0.96
C ASP A 41 9.56 -13.95 2.11
N GLU A 42 8.66 -13.47 2.97
CA GLU A 42 8.18 -14.21 4.15
C GLU A 42 6.92 -15.04 3.92
N VAL A 43 5.99 -14.56 3.08
CA VAL A 43 4.67 -15.19 2.87
C VAL A 43 4.47 -15.76 1.46
N GLY A 44 5.32 -15.38 0.50
CA GLY A 44 5.25 -15.82 -0.88
C GLY A 44 4.22 -15.09 -1.73
N LYS A 45 4.37 -15.24 -3.06
CA LYS A 45 3.63 -14.49 -4.09
C LYS A 45 2.11 -14.68 -4.04
N LYS A 46 1.63 -15.83 -3.55
CA LYS A 46 0.20 -16.13 -3.48
C LYS A 46 -0.51 -15.31 -2.39
N ASP A 47 0.19 -15.03 -1.30
CA ASP A 47 -0.41 -14.42 -0.10
C ASP A 47 0.00 -12.97 0.13
N VAL A 48 1.10 -12.49 -0.49
CA VAL A 48 1.62 -11.12 -0.29
C VAL A 48 0.55 -10.05 -0.49
N GLY A 49 -0.27 -10.12 -1.54
CA GLY A 49 -1.31 -9.13 -1.81
C GLY A 49 -2.33 -9.01 -0.67
N LYS A 50 -2.57 -10.09 0.09
CA LYS A 50 -3.46 -10.08 1.26
C LYS A 50 -2.93 -9.20 2.40
N HIS A 51 -1.67 -8.77 2.37
CA HIS A 51 -1.07 -7.90 3.38
C HIS A 51 -1.12 -6.42 3.03
N PHE A 52 -1.74 -6.05 1.90
CA PHE A 52 -1.78 -4.66 1.44
C PHE A 52 -3.21 -4.20 1.17
N VAL A 53 -3.47 -2.94 1.52
CA VAL A 53 -4.70 -2.19 1.19
C VAL A 53 -4.31 -0.88 0.55
N ALA A 54 -5.04 -0.46 -0.47
CA ALA A 54 -4.87 0.85 -1.10
C ALA A 54 -6.03 1.79 -0.74
N ILE A 55 -5.72 3.06 -0.51
CA ILE A 55 -6.68 4.18 -0.40
C ILE A 55 -6.21 5.27 -1.36
N THR A 56 -6.99 5.55 -2.40
CA THR A 56 -6.54 6.38 -3.52
C THR A 56 -7.71 6.92 -4.34
N ASP A 57 -7.45 7.82 -5.29
CA ASP A 57 -8.51 8.28 -6.21
C ASP A 57 -8.78 7.26 -7.33
N PRO A 58 -10.00 7.29 -7.92
CA PRO A 58 -10.30 6.56 -9.15
C PRO A 58 -9.34 6.91 -10.30
N GLY A 59 -8.91 5.90 -11.04
CA GLY A 59 -7.97 6.02 -12.17
C GLY A 59 -6.51 6.24 -11.77
N SER A 60 -6.20 6.28 -10.48
CA SER A 60 -4.84 6.58 -10.01
C SER A 60 -3.85 5.43 -10.28
N ASN A 61 -2.55 5.77 -10.28
CA ASN A 61 -1.50 4.78 -10.44
C ASN A 61 -1.49 3.74 -9.29
N LEU A 62 -1.86 4.13 -8.06
CA LEU A 62 -1.96 3.20 -6.95
C LEU A 62 -3.13 2.22 -7.09
N GLU A 63 -4.25 2.63 -7.71
CA GLU A 63 -5.36 1.71 -8.01
C GLU A 63 -4.90 0.60 -8.96
N ASN A 64 -4.18 0.96 -10.01
CA ASN A 64 -3.62 0.01 -10.97
C ASN A 64 -2.63 -0.97 -10.30
N ILE A 65 -1.71 -0.44 -9.49
CA ILE A 65 -0.76 -1.26 -8.73
C ILE A 65 -1.50 -2.24 -7.80
N ALA A 66 -2.52 -1.77 -7.08
CA ALA A 66 -3.28 -2.60 -6.15
C ALA A 66 -4.01 -3.74 -6.88
N ARG A 67 -4.56 -3.48 -8.07
CA ARG A 67 -5.17 -4.50 -8.92
C ARG A 67 -4.14 -5.52 -9.41
N ASP A 68 -3.02 -5.07 -9.93
CA ASP A 68 -1.99 -5.92 -10.53
C ASP A 68 -1.30 -6.81 -9.49
N LEU A 69 -1.06 -6.26 -8.30
CA LEU A 69 -0.46 -6.96 -7.16
C LEU A 69 -1.50 -7.69 -6.29
N LYS A 70 -2.77 -7.69 -6.68
CA LYS A 70 -3.89 -8.37 -6.00
C LYS A 70 -3.96 -8.02 -4.51
N PHE A 71 -3.91 -6.72 -4.21
CA PHE A 71 -4.09 -6.21 -2.86
C PHE A 71 -5.41 -6.70 -2.28
N ARG A 72 -5.46 -6.86 -0.95
CA ARG A 72 -6.64 -7.37 -0.23
C ARG A 72 -7.89 -6.57 -0.59
N THR A 73 -7.76 -5.26 -0.65
CA THR A 73 -8.85 -4.35 -1.06
C THR A 73 -8.30 -3.00 -1.47
N THR A 74 -9.10 -2.25 -2.22
CA THR A 74 -8.83 -0.87 -2.64
C THR A 74 -10.07 -0.04 -2.31
N PHE A 75 -9.87 1.04 -1.56
CA PHE A 75 -10.89 2.04 -1.28
C PHE A 75 -10.66 3.27 -2.17
N LEU A 76 -11.69 3.64 -2.92
CA LEU A 76 -11.67 4.81 -3.80
C LEU A 76 -12.22 6.03 -3.07
N ASN A 77 -11.46 7.12 -3.08
CA ASN A 77 -11.86 8.39 -2.49
C ASN A 77 -12.81 9.16 -3.43
N ASP A 78 -13.56 10.11 -2.85
CA ASP A 78 -14.20 11.17 -3.63
C ASP A 78 -13.13 12.16 -4.13
N PRO A 79 -12.92 12.30 -5.45
CA PRO A 79 -11.89 13.17 -6.01
C PRO A 79 -12.11 14.66 -5.68
N ASN A 80 -13.32 15.05 -5.27
CA ASN A 80 -13.63 16.43 -4.89
C ASN A 80 -13.14 16.80 -3.48
N ILE A 81 -12.76 15.83 -2.66
CA ILE A 81 -12.23 16.07 -1.31
C ILE A 81 -10.72 16.31 -1.39
N GLY A 82 -10.26 17.49 -0.97
CA GLY A 82 -8.82 17.78 -0.89
C GLY A 82 -8.12 16.92 0.16
N GLY A 83 -6.87 16.51 -0.08
CA GLY A 83 -6.16 15.58 0.82
C GLY A 83 -5.95 16.08 2.26
N ARG A 84 -6.03 17.38 2.51
CA ARG A 84 -5.99 17.97 3.87
C ARG A 84 -7.32 17.83 4.64
N TYR A 85 -8.36 17.31 3.99
CA TYR A 85 -9.71 17.13 4.54
C TYR A 85 -10.20 15.68 4.42
N SER A 86 -9.29 14.71 4.24
CA SER A 86 -9.61 13.30 3.96
C SER A 86 -9.25 12.34 5.11
N ALA A 87 -9.17 12.85 6.34
CA ALA A 87 -8.83 12.09 7.54
C ALA A 87 -10.07 11.47 8.21
#